data_AF-A0A811SKH9-F1
#
_entry.id   AF-A0A811SKH9-F1
#
_cell.length_a   1.000
_cell.length_b   1.000
_cell.length_c   1.000
_cell.angle_alpha   90.00
_cell.angle_beta   90.00
_cell.angle_gamma   90.00
#
_symmetry.space_group_name_H-M   'P 1'
#
loop_
_entity.id
_entity.type
_entity.pdbx_description
1 polymer ?
#
loop_
_entity_poly.entity_id
_entity_poly.type
_entity_poly.pdbx_seq_one_letter_code
_entity_poly.pdbx_strand_id
1 'polypeptide(L)'
;MVLFLSVMVAMIMLRTLYRDISKYNQLESQEEAQEESGWKLLHGDVFRPPVNVDLLCVYVGTGYSSARFYKMFGGMEWKKVAIRTVLVFPGVVFLIFFALNMLLWGVKSSGAVPFTTMFALVFLWFGISMPLIFIGSYLGFKKPYIEDPVRTNKIPRPIPQHSHGILPFGAVFMELLFILTIIWMHQFYYIFGFLFLVFVILIVTCAEITIVLCYFQLCSEDYQWWWRSYLTPGSSALYLFLYATFYFFTEMQITKAASGVLYLGYMLIASLRLLCAHGTIGFLRLLLVHQAYILFGED
;
A
#
# COMPACT_ATOMS: atom_id res chain seq x y z
N MET A 1 6.91 22.99 8.56
CA MET A 1 5.61 22.30 8.66
C MET A 1 5.76 20.78 8.65
N VAL A 2 6.43 20.20 7.65
CA VAL A 2 6.56 18.74 7.52
C VAL A 2 7.47 18.10 8.59
N LEU A 3 8.68 18.64 8.83
CA LEU A 3 9.52 18.24 9.97
C LEU A 3 8.82 18.42 11.33
N PHE A 4 7.94 19.41 11.41
CA PHE A 4 7.13 19.65 12.60
C PHE A 4 6.05 18.57 12.76
N LEU A 5 5.39 18.14 11.67
CA LEU A 5 4.42 17.05 11.69
C LEU A 5 5.09 15.71 12.02
N SER A 6 6.25 15.39 11.45
CA SER A 6 6.97 14.15 11.78
C SER A 6 7.45 14.15 13.24
N VAL A 7 7.94 15.29 13.75
CA VAL A 7 8.31 15.42 15.17
C VAL A 7 7.08 15.34 16.08
N MET A 8 5.94 15.90 15.66
CA MET A 8 4.69 15.84 16.41
C MET A 8 4.13 14.42 16.47
N VAL A 9 4.14 13.67 15.37
CA VAL A 9 3.68 12.27 15.35
C VAL A 9 4.65 11.37 16.13
N ALA A 10 5.96 11.57 15.99
CA ALA A 10 6.95 10.90 16.84
C ALA A 10 6.75 11.22 18.33
N MET A 11 6.46 12.47 18.71
CA MET A 11 6.11 12.82 20.09
C MET A 11 4.79 12.20 20.56
N ILE A 12 3.78 12.10 19.69
CA ILE A 12 2.51 11.43 20.00
C ILE A 12 2.76 9.94 20.24
N MET A 13 3.52 9.26 19.37
CA MET A 13 3.94 7.87 19.53
C MET A 13 4.73 7.68 20.83
N LEU A 14 5.71 8.54 21.10
CA LEU A 14 6.55 8.43 22.30
C LEU A 14 5.74 8.67 23.57
N ARG A 15 4.77 9.60 23.56
CA ARG A 15 3.83 9.82 24.66
C ARG A 15 2.87 8.66 24.85
N THR A 16 2.33 8.08 23.77
CA THR A 16 1.44 6.92 23.87
C THR A 16 2.20 5.71 24.39
N LEU A 17 3.38 5.43 23.84
CA LEU A 17 4.27 4.38 24.30
C LEU A 17 4.67 4.57 25.77
N TYR A 18 5.10 5.77 26.17
CA TYR A 18 5.46 6.06 27.57
C TYR A 18 4.27 5.92 28.51
N ARG A 19 3.09 6.40 28.11
CA ARG A 19 1.86 6.24 28.89
C ARG A 19 1.50 4.77 29.04
N ASP A 20 1.59 3.99 27.97
CA ASP A 20 1.27 2.58 27.99
C ASP A 20 2.29 1.81 28.86
N ILE A 21 3.60 2.08 28.73
CA ILE A 21 4.66 1.53 29.61
C ILE A 21 4.41 1.91 31.07
N SER A 22 4.11 3.18 31.38
CA SER A 22 3.83 3.61 32.75
C SER A 22 2.60 2.92 33.35
N LYS A 23 1.59 2.65 32.53
CA LYS A 23 0.40 1.92 32.93
C LYS A 23 0.74 0.44 33.19
N TYR A 24 1.60 -0.17 32.37
CA TYR A 24 2.13 -1.51 32.62
C TYR A 24 2.91 -1.60 33.95
N ASN A 25 3.82 -0.65 34.21
CA ASN A 25 4.60 -0.65 35.46
C ASN A 25 3.71 -0.44 36.71
N GLN A 26 2.56 0.24 36.57
CA GLN A 26 1.60 0.38 37.67
C GLN A 26 0.79 -0.91 37.90
N LEU A 27 0.46 -1.65 36.83
CA LEU A 27 -0.29 -2.91 36.89
C LEU A 27 0.53 -4.05 37.51
N GLU A 28 1.86 -4.00 37.45
CA GLU A 28 2.76 -4.97 38.09
C GLU A 28 2.64 -4.98 39.63
N SER A 29 2.05 -3.93 40.22
CA SER A 29 1.85 -3.79 41.67
C SER A 29 0.51 -4.33 42.21
N GLN A 30 -0.39 -4.80 41.32
CA GLN A 30 -1.69 -5.40 41.67
C GLN A 30 -1.77 -6.84 41.12
N GLU A 31 -1.34 -7.81 41.92
CA GLU A 31 -1.16 -9.24 41.58
C GLU A 31 -2.31 -9.89 40.74
N GLU A 32 -1.92 -10.63 39.69
CA GLU A 32 -2.62 -11.79 39.07
C GLU A 32 -4.08 -11.69 38.53
N ALA A 33 -4.79 -10.57 38.60
CA ALA A 33 -6.26 -10.56 38.39
C ALA A 33 -6.84 -9.87 37.14
N GLN A 34 -6.06 -9.60 36.09
CA GLN A 34 -6.65 -9.16 34.80
C GLN A 34 -5.98 -9.90 33.65
N GLU A 35 -6.71 -10.90 33.12
CA GLU A 35 -6.42 -11.68 31.91
C GLU A 35 -5.55 -10.87 30.93
N GLU A 36 -4.47 -11.48 30.40
CA GLU A 36 -3.70 -10.95 29.27
C GLU A 36 -4.64 -10.13 28.38
N SER A 37 -4.48 -8.81 28.25
CA SER A 37 -5.43 -7.97 27.50
C SER A 37 -4.70 -7.11 26.48
N GLY A 38 -5.36 -6.81 25.36
CA GLY A 38 -4.77 -6.06 24.25
C GLY A 38 -3.84 -6.89 23.35
N TRP A 39 -2.81 -6.25 22.79
CA TRP A 39 -1.98 -6.83 21.73
C TRP A 39 -1.18 -8.08 22.14
N LYS A 40 -0.95 -8.28 23.45
CA LYS A 40 -0.23 -9.45 23.98
C LYS A 40 -0.99 -10.76 23.80
N LEU A 41 -2.33 -10.73 23.89
CA LEU A 41 -3.19 -11.89 23.56
C LEU A 41 -3.04 -12.34 22.12
N LEU A 42 -2.74 -11.40 21.24
CA LEU A 42 -2.75 -11.62 19.80
C LEU A 42 -1.41 -12.11 19.26
N HIS A 43 -0.38 -12.28 20.10
CA HIS A 43 0.98 -12.59 19.67
C HIS A 43 1.05 -13.76 18.66
N GLY A 44 0.26 -14.81 18.88
CA GLY A 44 0.16 -15.93 17.93
C GLY A 44 -0.84 -15.73 16.78
N ASP A 45 -1.89 -14.91 16.95
CA ASP A 45 -2.94 -14.73 15.93
C ASP A 45 -2.54 -13.72 14.84
N VAL A 46 -1.55 -12.86 15.11
CA VAL A 46 -1.02 -11.86 14.17
C VAL A 46 -0.35 -12.50 12.94
N PHE A 47 0.17 -13.74 13.06
CA PHE A 47 0.80 -14.49 11.97
C PHE A 47 -0.19 -15.24 11.08
N ARG A 48 -1.50 -15.23 11.42
CA ARG A 48 -2.50 -15.96 10.65
C ARG A 48 -2.53 -15.44 9.20
N PRO A 49 -2.53 -16.30 8.18
CA PRO A 49 -2.54 -15.86 6.80
C PRO A 49 -3.78 -15.00 6.50
N PRO A 50 -3.64 -13.95 5.67
CA PRO A 50 -4.75 -13.11 5.30
C PRO A 50 -5.79 -13.83 4.46
N VAL A 51 -7.03 -13.34 4.49
CA VAL A 51 -8.04 -13.72 3.50
C VAL A 51 -7.53 -13.35 2.10
N ASN A 52 -7.71 -14.18 1.07
CA ASN A 52 -7.23 -13.92 -0.30
C ASN A 52 -5.71 -13.61 -0.40
N VAL A 53 -4.90 -14.48 0.20
CA VAL A 53 -3.41 -14.41 0.19
C VAL A 53 -2.82 -14.13 -1.19
N ASP A 54 -3.36 -14.79 -2.21
CA ASP A 54 -2.92 -14.70 -3.59
C ASP A 54 -3.02 -13.27 -4.15
N LEU A 55 -4.13 -12.58 -3.90
CA LEU A 55 -4.32 -11.20 -4.33
C LEU A 55 -3.40 -10.24 -3.58
N LEU A 56 -3.26 -10.39 -2.26
CA LEU A 56 -2.38 -9.52 -1.48
C LEU A 56 -0.93 -9.60 -1.97
N CYS A 57 -0.45 -10.82 -2.22
CA CYS A 57 0.91 -11.04 -2.73
C CYS A 57 1.12 -10.41 -4.12
N VAL A 58 0.10 -10.45 -4.98
CA VAL A 58 0.10 -9.82 -6.31
C VAL A 58 0.16 -8.29 -6.23
N TYR A 59 -0.53 -7.69 -5.26
CA TYR A 59 -0.58 -6.24 -5.08
C TYR A 59 0.64 -5.65 -4.37
N VAL A 60 1.27 -6.42 -3.48
CA VAL A 60 2.44 -6.00 -2.69
C VAL A 60 3.76 -6.25 -3.45
N GLY A 61 3.84 -7.33 -4.22
CA GLY A 61 5.10 -7.81 -4.75
C GLY A 61 5.10 -7.99 -6.26
N THR A 62 6.26 -7.80 -6.88
CA THR A 62 6.54 -8.27 -8.24
C THR A 62 7.04 -9.72 -8.19
N GLY A 63 7.29 -10.35 -9.34
CA GLY A 63 7.52 -11.81 -9.46
C GLY A 63 8.27 -12.47 -8.31
N TYR A 64 9.46 -11.98 -7.95
CA TYR A 64 10.25 -12.53 -6.83
C TYR A 64 9.58 -12.38 -5.47
N SER A 65 9.22 -11.16 -5.09
CA SER A 65 8.66 -10.87 -3.75
C SER A 65 7.26 -11.48 -3.58
N SER A 66 6.42 -11.42 -4.61
CA SER A 66 5.07 -12.03 -4.60
C SER A 66 5.13 -13.53 -4.36
N ALA A 67 6.02 -14.26 -5.03
CA ALA A 67 6.20 -15.70 -4.82
C ALA A 67 6.79 -16.03 -3.45
N ARG A 68 7.69 -15.18 -2.92
CA ARG A 68 8.24 -15.33 -1.55
C ARG A 68 7.16 -15.17 -0.50
N PHE A 69 6.35 -14.11 -0.58
CA PHE A 69 5.24 -13.90 0.35
C PHE A 69 4.19 -14.99 0.23
N TYR A 70 3.86 -15.42 -1.00
CA TYR A 70 2.91 -16.50 -1.18
C TYR A 70 3.39 -17.81 -0.54
N LYS A 71 4.69 -18.11 -0.65
CA LYS A 71 5.30 -19.26 0.02
C LYS A 71 5.29 -19.12 1.54
N MET A 72 5.55 -17.91 2.07
CA MET A 72 5.49 -17.60 3.51
C MET A 72 4.10 -17.89 4.10
N PHE A 73 3.03 -17.72 3.33
CA PHE A 73 1.67 -18.05 3.79
C PHE A 73 1.25 -19.50 3.50
N GLY A 74 2.20 -20.39 3.18
CA GLY A 74 1.95 -21.82 2.89
C GLY A 74 1.43 -22.12 1.47
N GLY A 75 1.47 -21.14 0.56
CA GLY A 75 1.06 -21.33 -0.83
C GLY A 75 2.05 -22.17 -1.65
N MET A 76 1.54 -23.17 -2.38
CA MET A 76 2.37 -24.09 -3.19
C MET A 76 2.33 -23.80 -4.69
N GLU A 77 1.25 -23.18 -5.18
CA GLU A 77 0.99 -22.94 -6.60
C GLU A 77 1.65 -21.64 -7.13
N TRP A 78 2.98 -21.55 -7.13
CA TRP A 78 3.69 -20.32 -7.53
C TRP A 78 3.37 -19.83 -8.95
N LYS A 79 3.04 -20.74 -9.88
CA LYS A 79 2.63 -20.38 -11.26
C LYS A 79 1.34 -19.58 -11.30
N LYS A 80 0.37 -19.91 -10.44
CA LYS A 80 -0.91 -19.20 -10.35
C LYS A 80 -0.73 -17.76 -9.90
N VAL A 81 0.14 -17.55 -8.91
CA VAL A 81 0.51 -16.21 -8.44
C VAL A 81 1.26 -15.44 -9.52
N ALA A 82 2.25 -16.06 -10.19
CA ALA A 82 2.98 -15.42 -11.28
C ALA A 82 2.05 -14.93 -12.41
N ILE A 83 1.10 -15.77 -12.85
CA ILE A 83 0.10 -15.40 -13.86
C ILE A 83 -0.73 -14.21 -13.39
N ARG A 84 -1.20 -14.22 -12.14
CA ARG A 84 -1.97 -13.10 -11.60
C ARG A 84 -1.13 -11.82 -11.49
N THR A 85 0.13 -11.91 -11.12
CA THR A 85 1.04 -10.75 -11.08
C THR A 85 1.27 -10.14 -12.46
N VAL A 86 1.37 -10.96 -13.51
CA VAL A 86 1.50 -10.49 -14.89
C VAL A 86 0.22 -9.81 -15.39
N LEU A 87 -0.95 -10.34 -15.02
CA LEU A 87 -2.22 -9.97 -15.63
C LEU A 87 -3.00 -8.89 -14.86
N VAL A 88 -3.03 -8.92 -13.54
CA VAL A 88 -3.97 -8.09 -12.76
C VAL A 88 -3.65 -6.60 -12.92
N PHE A 89 -2.49 -6.15 -12.47
CA PHE A 89 -2.18 -4.71 -12.51
C PHE A 89 -1.90 -4.20 -13.93
N PRO A 90 -0.97 -4.82 -14.72
CA PRO A 90 -0.73 -4.37 -16.09
C PRO A 90 -1.97 -4.50 -16.98
N GLY A 91 -2.79 -5.54 -16.81
CA GLY A 91 -4.01 -5.74 -17.60
C GLY A 91 -5.10 -4.74 -17.29
N VAL A 92 -5.34 -4.39 -16.03
CA VAL A 92 -6.28 -3.31 -15.68
C VAL A 92 -5.83 -1.98 -16.29
N VAL A 93 -4.54 -1.64 -16.17
CA VAL A 93 -4.00 -0.41 -16.77
C VAL A 93 -4.14 -0.42 -18.29
N PHE A 94 -3.83 -1.55 -18.93
CA PHE A 94 -3.96 -1.71 -20.38
C PHE A 94 -5.42 -1.58 -20.84
N LEU A 95 -6.38 -2.16 -20.12
CA LEU A 95 -7.80 -2.07 -20.45
C LEU A 95 -8.31 -0.62 -20.36
N ILE A 96 -7.94 0.11 -19.31
CA ILE A 96 -8.30 1.53 -19.18
C ILE A 96 -7.66 2.33 -20.32
N PHE A 97 -6.36 2.15 -20.55
CA PHE A 97 -5.65 2.84 -21.62
C PHE A 97 -6.24 2.53 -23.01
N PHE A 98 -6.58 1.27 -23.27
CA PHE A 98 -7.20 0.84 -24.51
C PHE A 98 -8.58 1.47 -24.71
N ALA A 99 -9.42 1.49 -23.67
CA ALA A 99 -10.73 2.15 -23.71
C ALA A 99 -10.60 3.66 -23.99
N LEU A 100 -9.66 4.34 -23.34
CA LEU A 100 -9.35 5.74 -23.60
C LEU A 100 -8.88 5.97 -25.04
N ASN A 101 -8.05 5.07 -25.58
CA ASN A 101 -7.55 5.19 -26.93
C ASN A 101 -8.63 4.93 -28.00
N MET A 102 -9.59 4.03 -27.74
CA MET A 102 -10.76 3.85 -28.60
C MET A 102 -11.57 5.14 -28.75
N LEU A 103 -11.72 5.92 -27.68
CA LEU A 103 -12.37 7.24 -27.73
C LEU A 103 -11.57 8.24 -28.58
N LEU A 104 -10.24 8.24 -28.45
CA LEU A 104 -9.36 9.10 -29.26
C LEU A 104 -9.47 8.81 -30.76
N TRP A 105 -9.55 7.53 -31.15
CA TRP A 105 -9.81 7.15 -32.54
C TRP A 105 -11.19 7.59 -33.02
N GLY A 106 -12.22 7.45 -32.18
CA GLY A 106 -13.59 7.89 -32.51
C GLY A 106 -13.69 9.39 -32.83
N VAL A 107 -12.90 10.22 -32.13
CA VAL A 107 -12.83 11.68 -32.36
C VAL A 107 -11.78 12.05 -33.42
N LYS A 108 -11.11 11.07 -34.04
CA LYS A 108 -10.01 11.26 -35.00
C LYS A 108 -8.90 12.19 -34.46
N SER A 109 -8.61 12.08 -33.16
CA SER A 109 -7.58 12.89 -32.50
C SER A 109 -6.18 12.46 -32.95
N SER A 110 -5.30 13.44 -33.23
CA SER A 110 -3.88 13.17 -33.51
C SER A 110 -3.12 12.62 -32.29
N GLY A 111 -3.68 12.77 -31.09
CA GLY A 111 -3.14 12.17 -29.87
C GLY A 111 -3.49 10.68 -29.70
N ALA A 112 -4.26 10.10 -30.62
CA ALA A 112 -4.58 8.68 -30.57
C ALA A 112 -3.32 7.85 -30.84
N VAL A 113 -3.04 6.90 -29.96
CA VAL A 113 -1.92 5.98 -30.10
C VAL A 113 -2.22 5.02 -31.26
N PRO A 114 -1.33 4.91 -32.27
CA PRO A 114 -1.54 4.04 -33.41
C PRO A 114 -1.72 2.56 -33.03
N PHE A 115 -2.42 1.79 -33.85
CA PHE A 115 -2.62 0.36 -33.59
C PHE A 115 -1.28 -0.41 -33.48
N THR A 116 -0.29 -0.03 -34.29
CA THR A 116 1.06 -0.64 -34.28
C THR A 116 1.76 -0.50 -32.94
N THR A 117 1.67 0.67 -32.29
CA THR A 117 2.30 0.90 -30.99
C THR A 117 1.55 0.16 -29.88
N MET A 118 0.23 -0.03 -29.99
CA MET A 118 -0.52 -0.90 -29.07
C MET A 118 -0.07 -2.36 -29.17
N PHE A 119 0.12 -2.86 -30.39
CA PHE A 119 0.66 -4.20 -30.60
C PHE A 119 2.08 -4.34 -30.02
N ALA A 120 2.93 -3.33 -30.21
CA ALA A 120 4.27 -3.30 -29.62
C ALA A 120 4.24 -3.33 -28.08
N LEU A 121 3.29 -2.62 -27.43
CA LEU A 121 3.11 -2.66 -25.98
C LEU A 121 2.71 -4.05 -25.49
N VAL A 122 1.79 -4.73 -26.18
CA VAL A 122 1.40 -6.10 -25.86
C VAL A 122 2.58 -7.06 -26.05
N PHE A 123 3.33 -6.91 -27.14
CA PHE A 123 4.53 -7.71 -27.38
C PHE A 123 5.59 -7.49 -26.30
N LEU A 124 5.82 -6.26 -25.85
CA LEU A 124 6.75 -5.97 -24.75
C LEU A 124 6.26 -6.56 -23.43
N TRP A 125 4.95 -6.47 -23.17
CA TRP A 125 4.33 -7.02 -21.96
C TRP A 125 4.48 -8.55 -21.90
N PHE A 126 4.11 -9.28 -22.94
CA PHE A 126 4.21 -10.74 -22.94
C PHE A 126 5.60 -11.27 -23.31
N GLY A 127 6.39 -10.54 -24.10
CA GLY A 127 7.71 -10.96 -24.57
C GLY A 127 8.84 -10.67 -23.58
N ILE A 128 8.73 -9.63 -22.77
CA ILE A 128 9.77 -9.24 -21.81
C ILE A 128 9.25 -9.33 -20.36
N SER A 129 8.18 -8.61 -20.04
CA SER A 129 7.72 -8.50 -18.64
C SER A 129 7.24 -9.83 -18.07
N MET A 130 6.45 -10.59 -18.85
CA MET A 130 5.94 -11.90 -18.42
C MET A 130 7.07 -12.91 -18.11
N PRO A 131 8.03 -13.20 -19.02
CA PRO A 131 9.16 -14.07 -18.70
C PRO A 131 9.96 -13.61 -17.47
N LEU A 132 10.20 -12.31 -17.34
CA LEU A 132 10.95 -11.76 -16.22
C LEU A 132 10.22 -11.98 -14.88
N ILE A 133 8.89 -11.82 -14.85
CA ILE A 133 8.08 -12.13 -13.67
C ILE A 133 8.14 -13.62 -13.34
N PHE A 134 8.04 -14.50 -14.34
CA PHE A 134 8.13 -15.95 -14.13
C PHE A 134 9.49 -16.38 -13.57
N ILE A 135 10.59 -15.85 -14.12
CA ILE A 135 11.94 -16.09 -13.64
C ILE A 135 12.07 -15.59 -12.19
N GLY A 136 11.62 -14.35 -11.93
CA GLY A 136 11.60 -13.78 -10.59
C GLY A 136 10.83 -14.65 -9.60
N SER A 137 9.61 -15.05 -9.94
CA SER A 137 8.77 -15.93 -9.10
C SER A 137 9.40 -17.29 -8.86
N TYR A 138 10.02 -17.89 -9.87
CA TYR A 138 10.73 -19.15 -9.72
C TYR A 138 11.92 -19.03 -8.75
N LEU A 139 12.73 -17.98 -8.89
CA LEU A 139 13.85 -17.71 -7.98
C LEU A 139 13.38 -17.41 -6.55
N GLY A 140 12.28 -16.67 -6.41
CA GLY A 140 11.68 -16.37 -5.11
C GLY A 140 11.16 -17.61 -4.42
N PHE A 141 10.49 -18.49 -5.16
CA PHE A 141 9.93 -19.72 -4.61
C PHE A 141 10.99 -20.76 -4.22
N LYS A 142 12.17 -20.75 -4.87
CA LYS A 142 13.30 -21.61 -4.51
C LYS A 142 13.93 -21.29 -3.16
N LYS A 143 13.81 -20.05 -2.68
CA LYS A 143 14.39 -19.65 -1.39
C LYS A 143 13.66 -20.35 -0.22
N PRO A 144 14.34 -20.55 0.93
CA PRO A 144 13.74 -21.21 2.09
C PRO A 144 12.47 -20.49 2.56
N TYR A 145 11.57 -21.26 3.16
CA TYR A 145 10.37 -20.74 3.82
C TYR A 145 10.79 -19.77 4.93
N ILE A 146 10.06 -18.66 5.08
CA ILE A 146 10.24 -17.75 6.21
C ILE A 146 9.36 -18.33 7.32
N GLU A 147 9.98 -18.87 8.36
CA GLU A 147 9.26 -19.51 9.47
C GLU A 147 8.54 -18.47 10.32
N ASP A 148 7.29 -18.79 10.67
CA ASP A 148 6.57 -18.03 11.67
C ASP A 148 7.22 -18.31 13.02
N PRO A 149 7.62 -17.28 13.77
CA PRO A 149 8.37 -17.45 15.00
C PRO A 149 7.52 -18.06 16.10
N VAL A 150 6.20 -17.86 16.03
CA VAL A 150 5.26 -18.41 17.00
C VAL A 150 4.19 -19.22 16.28
N ARG A 151 3.86 -20.36 16.88
CA ARG A 151 2.76 -21.19 16.40
C ARG A 151 1.44 -20.48 16.63
N THR A 152 0.68 -20.29 15.56
CA THR A 152 -0.68 -19.76 15.62
C THR A 152 -1.62 -20.73 16.35
N ASN A 153 -2.53 -20.23 17.17
CA ASN A 153 -3.58 -21.04 17.77
C ASN A 153 -4.53 -21.61 16.68
N LYS A 154 -5.04 -22.83 16.90
CA LYS A 154 -5.92 -23.51 15.92
C LYS A 154 -7.26 -22.81 15.74
N ILE A 155 -7.80 -22.24 16.83
CA ILE A 155 -9.11 -21.58 16.84
C ILE A 155 -8.90 -20.06 16.74
N PRO A 156 -9.48 -19.39 15.73
CA PRO A 156 -9.41 -17.93 15.64
C PRO A 156 -10.25 -17.31 16.76
N ARG A 157 -9.69 -16.30 17.44
CA ARG A 157 -10.44 -15.52 18.43
C ARG A 157 -11.49 -14.63 17.74
N PRO A 158 -12.65 -14.40 18.39
CA PRO A 158 -13.65 -13.46 17.89
C PRO A 158 -13.09 -12.03 17.94
N ILE A 159 -13.31 -11.27 16.86
CA ILE A 159 -12.85 -9.88 16.76
C ILE A 159 -13.96 -8.97 17.32
N PRO A 160 -13.66 -8.09 18.29
CA PRO A 160 -14.65 -7.16 18.81
C PRO A 160 -15.10 -6.15 17.73
N GLN A 161 -16.39 -5.78 17.74
CA GLN A 161 -16.93 -4.82 16.77
C GLN A 161 -16.58 -3.39 17.21
N HIS A 162 -15.78 -2.69 16.39
CA HIS A 162 -15.38 -1.31 16.63
C HIS A 162 -15.65 -0.42 15.43
N SER A 163 -15.73 0.90 15.66
CA SER A 163 -15.87 1.89 14.60
C SER A 163 -14.57 1.97 13.80
N HIS A 164 -14.64 1.70 12.50
CA HIS A 164 -13.51 1.78 11.58
C HIS A 164 -13.22 3.25 11.32
N GLY A 165 -12.29 3.82 12.10
CA GLY A 165 -11.88 5.21 11.95
C GLY A 165 -11.20 5.46 10.60
N ILE A 166 -11.83 6.27 9.76
CA ILE A 166 -11.19 6.89 8.61
C ILE A 166 -10.38 8.08 9.15
N LEU A 167 -9.04 7.96 9.05
CA LEU A 167 -7.96 8.94 9.28
C LEU A 167 -7.21 8.95 10.63
N PRO A 168 -5.86 9.01 10.55
CA PRO A 168 -5.13 10.22 10.14
C PRO A 168 -4.36 10.07 8.79
N PHE A 169 -4.82 10.76 7.76
CA PHE A 169 -4.20 10.84 6.42
C PHE A 169 -3.95 12.28 5.96
N GLY A 170 -4.29 13.29 6.77
CA GLY A 170 -4.11 14.69 6.40
C GLY A 170 -2.66 15.03 6.03
N ALA A 171 -1.68 14.42 6.71
CA ALA A 171 -0.26 14.61 6.41
C ALA A 171 0.13 14.10 5.00
N VAL A 172 -0.22 12.84 4.68
CA VAL A 172 0.04 12.25 3.34
C VAL A 172 -0.70 13.02 2.25
N PHE A 173 -1.94 13.43 2.51
CA PHE A 173 -2.71 14.21 1.55
C PHE A 173 -2.05 15.56 1.23
N MET A 174 -1.59 16.29 2.25
CA MET A 174 -0.91 17.58 2.06
C MET A 174 0.40 17.44 1.25
N GLU A 175 1.18 16.39 1.50
CA GLU A 175 2.42 16.11 0.75
C GLU A 175 2.12 15.77 -0.72
N LEU A 176 1.06 15.00 -0.94
CA LEU A 176 0.64 14.60 -2.28
C LEU A 176 0.08 15.77 -3.09
N LEU A 177 -0.68 16.67 -2.45
CA LEU A 177 -1.12 17.92 -3.04
C LEU A 177 0.05 18.80 -3.47
N PHE A 178 1.09 18.88 -2.65
CA PHE A 178 2.28 19.65 -2.96
C PHE A 178 3.00 19.12 -4.22
N ILE A 179 3.22 17.79 -4.29
CA ILE A 179 3.80 17.13 -5.46
C ILE A 179 2.96 17.42 -6.72
N LEU A 180 1.65 17.26 -6.60
CA LEU A 180 0.73 17.41 -7.73
C LEU A 180 0.69 18.86 -8.25
N THR A 181 0.70 19.83 -7.34
CA THR A 181 0.72 21.26 -7.68
C THR A 181 2.00 21.61 -8.47
N ILE A 182 3.16 21.08 -8.09
CA ILE A 182 4.40 21.30 -8.85
C ILE A 182 4.32 20.71 -10.26
N ILE A 183 3.75 19.50 -10.38
CA ILE A 183 3.62 18.82 -11.68
C ILE A 183 2.69 19.62 -12.59
N TRP A 184 1.53 20.06 -12.09
CA TRP A 184 0.57 20.82 -12.88
C TRP A 184 1.05 22.23 -13.24
N MET A 185 1.82 22.88 -12.37
CA MET A 185 2.42 24.18 -12.67
C MET A 185 3.67 24.10 -13.56
N HIS A 186 4.03 22.89 -14.05
CA HIS A 186 5.20 22.62 -14.88
C HIS A 186 6.54 23.11 -14.29
N GLN A 187 6.62 23.32 -12.97
CA GLN A 187 7.81 23.83 -12.26
C GLN A 187 8.78 22.69 -11.86
N PHE A 188 8.57 21.48 -12.37
CA PHE A 188 9.33 20.28 -12.00
C PHE A 188 10.85 20.48 -12.11
N TYR A 189 11.32 21.10 -13.20
CA TYR A 189 12.74 21.28 -13.47
C TYR A 189 13.44 22.26 -12.52
N TYR A 190 12.71 23.27 -12.02
CA TYR A 190 13.25 24.27 -11.12
C TYR A 190 13.35 23.77 -9.67
N ILE A 191 12.52 22.78 -9.30
CA ILE A 191 12.31 22.35 -7.91
C ILE A 191 12.71 20.88 -7.70
N PHE A 192 13.45 20.29 -8.64
CA PHE A 192 13.77 18.84 -8.63
C PHE A 192 14.35 18.33 -7.30
N GLY A 193 15.34 19.03 -6.72
CA GLY A 193 15.95 18.64 -5.45
C GLY A 193 14.97 18.67 -4.27
N PHE A 194 14.07 19.65 -4.25
CA PHE A 194 13.04 19.75 -3.23
C PHE A 194 11.95 18.68 -3.43
N LEU A 195 11.59 18.38 -4.68
CA LEU A 195 10.60 17.33 -5.00
C LEU A 195 11.10 15.95 -4.57
N PHE A 196 12.38 15.64 -4.77
CA PHE A 196 12.99 14.41 -4.27
C PHE A 196 12.90 14.32 -2.74
N LEU A 197 13.18 15.42 -2.03
CA LEU A 197 13.03 15.49 -0.58
C LEU A 197 11.58 15.23 -0.14
N VAL A 198 10.59 15.87 -0.78
CA VAL A 198 9.17 15.63 -0.48
C VAL A 198 8.77 14.17 -0.75
N PHE A 199 9.30 13.56 -1.81
CA PHE A 199 9.06 12.15 -2.11
C PHE A 199 9.64 11.21 -1.03
N VAL A 200 10.85 11.49 -0.53
CA VAL A 200 11.43 10.72 0.60
C VAL A 200 10.57 10.85 1.85
N ILE A 201 10.12 12.06 2.16
CA ILE A 201 9.24 12.29 3.30
C ILE A 201 7.92 11.55 3.13
N LEU A 202 7.31 11.56 1.94
CA LEU A 202 6.09 10.81 1.64
C LEU A 202 6.26 9.31 1.94
N ILE A 203 7.41 8.72 1.63
CA ILE A 203 7.70 7.31 1.98
C ILE A 203 7.73 7.13 3.51
N VAL A 204 8.35 8.06 4.23
CA VAL A 204 8.45 8.02 5.69
C VAL A 204 7.07 8.19 6.34
N THR A 205 6.25 9.14 5.89
CA THR A 205 4.91 9.37 6.43
C THR A 205 3.97 8.20 6.13
N CYS A 206 4.03 7.61 4.94
CA CYS A 206 3.32 6.37 4.64
C CYS A 206 3.71 5.24 5.59
N ALA A 207 5.01 5.08 5.88
CA ALA A 207 5.50 4.08 6.83
C ALA A 207 4.99 4.35 8.26
N GLU A 208 5.14 5.58 8.73
CA GLU A 208 4.77 6.01 10.08
C GLU A 208 3.28 5.84 10.35
N ILE A 209 2.41 6.35 9.47
CA ILE A 209 0.95 6.24 9.60
C ILE A 209 0.52 4.77 9.65
N THR A 210 1.15 3.92 8.83
CA THR A 210 0.85 2.48 8.83
C THR A 210 1.19 1.83 10.17
N ILE A 211 2.32 2.19 10.78
CA ILE A 211 2.73 1.67 12.09
C ILE A 211 1.76 2.15 13.19
N VAL A 212 1.45 3.45 13.23
CA VAL A 212 0.52 4.03 14.21
C VAL A 212 -0.86 3.36 14.15
N LEU A 213 -1.41 3.24 12.94
CA LEU A 213 -2.74 2.67 12.76
C LEU A 213 -2.77 1.17 13.04
N CYS A 214 -1.71 0.43 12.69
CA CYS A 214 -1.59 -0.96 13.08
C CYS A 214 -1.49 -1.11 14.60
N TYR A 215 -0.75 -0.24 15.28
CA TYR A 215 -0.65 -0.26 16.74
C TYR A 215 -2.02 -0.08 17.38
N PHE A 216 -2.77 0.96 17.00
CA PHE A 216 -4.13 1.16 17.51
C PHE A 216 -5.06 -0.01 17.18
N GLN A 217 -4.94 -0.60 15.99
CA GLN A 217 -5.71 -1.79 15.62
C GLN A 217 -5.41 -2.98 16.53
N LEU A 218 -4.14 -3.25 16.82
CA LEU A 218 -3.74 -4.34 17.71
C LEU A 218 -4.15 -4.08 19.17
N CYS A 219 -4.11 -2.82 19.61
CA CYS A 219 -4.67 -2.41 20.91
C CYS A 219 -6.20 -2.63 20.99
N SER A 220 -6.90 -2.61 19.86
CA SER A 220 -8.33 -2.95 19.74
C SER A 220 -8.58 -4.45 19.52
N GLU A 221 -7.59 -5.31 19.77
CA GLU A 221 -7.70 -6.77 19.67
C GLU A 221 -8.07 -7.29 18.27
N ASP A 222 -7.80 -6.50 17.23
CA ASP A 222 -8.00 -6.89 15.83
C ASP A 222 -6.67 -7.30 15.19
N TYR A 223 -6.46 -8.61 15.01
CA TYR A 223 -5.25 -9.17 14.41
C TYR A 223 -5.25 -9.16 12.86
N GLN A 224 -6.30 -8.68 12.18
CA GLN A 224 -6.39 -8.70 10.71
C GLN A 224 -5.68 -7.49 10.07
N TRP A 225 -4.39 -7.35 10.34
CA TRP A 225 -3.61 -6.19 9.92
C TRP A 225 -3.11 -6.27 8.46
N TRP A 226 -2.97 -7.45 7.87
CA TRP A 226 -2.35 -7.67 6.55
C TRP A 226 -2.92 -6.82 5.41
N TRP A 227 -4.25 -6.82 5.23
CA TRP A 227 -4.89 -5.99 4.20
C TRP A 227 -4.96 -4.53 4.62
N ARG A 228 -5.13 -4.27 5.92
CA ARG A 228 -5.23 -2.91 6.44
C ARG A 228 -3.92 -2.16 6.32
N SER A 229 -2.78 -2.81 6.50
CA SER A 229 -1.46 -2.21 6.32
C SER A 229 -1.18 -1.81 4.87
N TYR A 230 -1.76 -2.54 3.91
CA TYR A 230 -1.73 -2.17 2.50
C TYR A 230 -2.74 -1.05 2.17
N LEU A 231 -3.99 -1.20 2.60
CA LEU A 231 -5.07 -0.28 2.24
C LEU A 231 -4.98 1.07 2.95
N THR A 232 -4.37 1.13 4.13
CA THR A 232 -4.23 2.36 4.93
C THR A 232 -3.46 3.44 4.18
N PRO A 233 -2.15 3.30 3.90
CA PRO A 233 -1.42 4.29 3.09
C PRO A 233 -1.89 4.28 1.63
N GLY A 234 -2.37 3.15 1.12
CA GLY A 234 -2.94 3.02 -0.22
C GLY A 234 -4.19 3.88 -0.45
N SER A 235 -4.98 4.15 0.59
CA SER A 235 -6.22 4.96 0.52
C SER A 235 -5.98 6.39 0.03
N SER A 236 -4.75 6.92 0.16
CA SER A 236 -4.32 8.20 -0.42
C SER A 236 -4.59 8.31 -1.93
N ALA A 237 -4.62 7.19 -2.65
CA ALA A 237 -4.99 7.12 -4.06
C ALA A 237 -6.44 7.56 -4.34
N LEU A 238 -7.37 7.23 -3.42
CA LEU A 238 -8.76 7.66 -3.50
C LEU A 238 -8.84 9.19 -3.37
N TYR A 239 -8.10 9.77 -2.43
CA TYR A 239 -8.04 11.21 -2.24
C TYR A 239 -7.48 11.92 -3.47
N LEU A 240 -6.44 11.36 -4.10
CA LEU A 240 -5.95 11.91 -5.37
C LEU A 240 -7.04 11.91 -6.43
N PHE A 241 -7.78 10.80 -6.58
CA PHE A 241 -8.80 10.70 -7.61
C PHE A 241 -9.97 11.68 -7.37
N LEU A 242 -10.41 11.81 -6.12
CA LEU A 242 -11.43 12.76 -5.72
C LEU A 242 -10.97 14.21 -5.91
N TYR A 243 -9.75 14.53 -5.51
CA TYR A 243 -9.18 15.87 -5.72
C TYR A 243 -9.02 16.20 -7.20
N ALA A 244 -8.54 15.24 -8.01
CA ALA A 244 -8.43 15.40 -9.45
C ALA A 244 -9.80 15.67 -10.10
N THR A 245 -10.84 14.98 -9.62
CA THR A 245 -12.22 15.17 -10.07
C THR A 245 -12.75 16.55 -9.65
N PHE A 246 -12.50 16.99 -8.41
CA PHE A 246 -12.84 18.33 -7.95
C PHE A 246 -12.15 19.41 -8.80
N TYR A 247 -10.83 19.28 -9.01
CA TYR A 247 -10.03 20.20 -9.81
C TYR A 247 -10.52 20.30 -11.26
N PHE A 248 -11.02 19.19 -11.82
CA PHE A 248 -11.64 19.17 -13.15
C PHE A 248 -12.88 20.08 -13.23
N PHE A 249 -13.69 20.14 -12.18
CA PHE A 249 -14.91 20.95 -12.18
C PHE A 249 -14.68 22.42 -11.80
N THR A 250 -13.65 22.73 -11.01
CA THR A 250 -13.45 24.09 -10.48
C THR A 250 -12.47 24.93 -11.29
N GLU A 251 -11.34 24.34 -11.70
CA GLU A 251 -10.21 25.11 -12.27
C GLU A 251 -10.03 24.86 -13.77
N MET A 252 -10.32 23.64 -14.25
CA MET A 252 -10.02 23.27 -15.62
C MET A 252 -11.10 23.71 -16.62
N GLN A 253 -10.69 24.52 -17.59
CA GLN A 253 -11.54 24.95 -18.72
C GLN A 253 -11.53 23.92 -19.86
N ILE A 254 -11.80 22.64 -19.57
CA ILE A 254 -11.90 21.61 -20.61
C ILE A 254 -13.29 21.66 -21.25
N THR A 255 -13.35 22.14 -22.50
CA THR A 255 -14.60 22.29 -23.25
C THR A 255 -15.06 21.01 -23.95
N LYS A 256 -14.12 20.11 -24.29
CA LYS A 256 -14.41 18.87 -25.03
C LYS A 256 -14.63 17.71 -24.07
N ALA A 257 -15.78 17.05 -24.17
CA ALA A 257 -16.11 15.88 -23.35
C ALA A 257 -15.05 14.77 -23.45
N ALA A 258 -14.51 14.50 -24.65
CA ALA A 258 -13.46 13.50 -24.86
C ALA A 258 -12.18 13.81 -24.06
N SER A 259 -11.77 15.07 -23.98
CA SER A 259 -10.61 15.51 -23.19
C SER A 259 -10.86 15.36 -21.69
N GLY A 260 -12.10 15.57 -21.23
CA GLY A 260 -12.48 15.35 -19.83
C GLY A 260 -12.42 13.88 -19.42
N VAL A 261 -12.95 12.99 -20.26
CA VAL A 261 -12.86 11.53 -20.04
C VAL A 261 -11.41 11.05 -20.04
N LEU A 262 -10.57 11.59 -20.93
CA LEU A 262 -9.14 11.27 -20.95
C LEU A 262 -8.44 11.71 -19.68
N TYR A 263 -8.68 12.94 -19.22
CA TYR A 263 -8.12 13.44 -17.96
C TYR A 263 -8.49 12.52 -16.78
N LEU A 264 -9.79 12.24 -16.59
CA LEU A 264 -10.25 11.37 -15.51
C LEU A 264 -9.68 9.95 -15.63
N GLY A 265 -9.59 9.41 -16.85
CA GLY A 265 -9.00 8.11 -17.11
C GLY A 265 -7.51 8.04 -16.76
N TYR A 266 -6.71 9.04 -17.15
CA TYR A 266 -5.30 9.11 -16.77
C TYR A 266 -5.10 9.30 -15.27
N MET A 267 -5.96 10.10 -14.62
CA MET A 267 -5.94 10.27 -13.17
C MET A 267 -6.35 8.99 -12.43
N LEU A 268 -7.28 8.20 -12.97
CA LEU A 268 -7.60 6.87 -12.45
C LEU A 268 -6.39 5.94 -12.52
N ILE A 269 -5.68 5.91 -13.66
CA ILE A 269 -4.45 5.11 -13.80
C ILE A 269 -3.37 5.59 -12.81
N ALA A 270 -3.22 6.90 -12.62
CA ALA A 270 -2.28 7.47 -11.65
C ALA A 270 -2.63 7.06 -10.20
N SER A 271 -3.90 7.13 -9.83
CA SER A 271 -4.39 6.66 -8.52
C SER A 271 -4.16 5.17 -8.32
N LEU A 272 -4.43 4.31 -9.32
CA LEU A 272 -4.15 2.87 -9.22
C LEU A 272 -2.66 2.57 -9.01
N ARG A 273 -1.76 3.34 -9.65
CA ARG A 273 -0.31 3.24 -9.42
C ARG A 273 0.07 3.61 -7.99
N LEU A 274 -0.50 4.68 -7.46
CA LEU A 274 -0.24 5.12 -6.09
C LEU A 274 -0.79 4.16 -5.05
N LEU A 275 -1.97 3.57 -5.29
CA LEU A 275 -2.53 2.53 -4.43
C LEU A 275 -1.53 1.38 -4.27
N CYS A 276 -0.94 0.92 -5.38
CA CYS A 276 0.07 -0.13 -5.37
C CYS A 276 1.37 0.30 -4.69
N ALA A 277 1.88 1.49 -5.02
CA ALA A 277 3.13 1.98 -4.46
C ALA A 277 3.05 2.24 -2.94
N HIS A 278 2.07 3.03 -2.50
CA HIS A 278 1.89 3.37 -1.08
C HIS A 278 1.48 2.16 -0.25
N GLY A 279 0.60 1.30 -0.78
CA GLY A 279 0.21 0.07 -0.09
C GLY A 279 1.39 -0.88 0.11
N THR A 280 2.27 -1.01 -0.88
CA THR A 280 3.50 -1.81 -0.76
C THR A 280 4.43 -1.25 0.31
N ILE A 281 4.60 0.08 0.39
CA ILE A 281 5.45 0.72 1.41
C ILE A 281 4.94 0.40 2.82
N GLY A 282 3.64 0.55 3.06
CA GLY A 282 3.03 0.24 4.37
C GLY A 282 3.20 -1.22 4.75
N PHE A 283 2.83 -2.12 3.82
CA PHE A 283 2.93 -3.56 4.05
C PHE A 283 4.37 -3.99 4.39
N LEU A 284 5.35 -3.57 3.58
CA LEU A 284 6.76 -3.96 3.79
C LEU A 284 7.31 -3.41 5.10
N ARG A 285 6.96 -2.17 5.45
CA ARG A 285 7.44 -1.55 6.69
C ARG A 285 6.89 -2.27 7.91
N LEU A 286 5.61 -2.59 7.90
CA LEU A 286 5.01 -3.31 9.01
C LEU A 286 5.53 -4.75 9.10
N LEU A 287 5.74 -5.43 7.97
CA LEU A 287 6.39 -6.75 7.94
C LEU A 287 7.80 -6.71 8.57
N LEU A 288 8.61 -5.70 8.24
CA LEU A 288 9.96 -5.54 8.82
C LEU A 288 9.92 -5.23 10.31
N VAL A 289 9.03 -4.34 10.74
CA VAL A 289 8.85 -4.01 12.16
C VAL A 289 8.40 -5.25 12.93
N HIS A 290 7.47 -6.03 12.35
CA HIS A 290 7.01 -7.27 12.95
C HIS A 290 8.16 -8.27 13.11
N GLN A 291 8.98 -8.47 12.07
CA GLN A 291 10.20 -9.30 12.15
C GLN A 291 11.23 -8.79 13.17
N ALA A 292 11.38 -7.48 13.34
CA ALA A 292 12.31 -6.89 14.29
C ALA A 292 11.85 -7.03 15.75
N TYR A 293 10.56 -6.81 16.04
CA TYR A 293 10.01 -7.00 17.39
C TYR A 293 10.17 -8.43 17.90
N ILE A 294 10.15 -9.41 16.99
CA ILE A 294 10.37 -10.83 17.29
C ILE A 294 11.83 -11.09 17.67
N LEU A 295 12.79 -10.44 17.02
CA LEU A 295 14.22 -10.64 17.30
C LEU A 295 14.69 -9.99 18.60
N PHE A 296 13.99 -8.96 19.10
CA PHE A 296 14.35 -8.21 20.30
C PHE A 296 13.42 -8.45 21.49
N GLY A 297 12.34 -9.22 21.31
CA GLY A 297 11.35 -9.50 22.36
C GLY A 297 11.57 -10.81 23.13
N GLU A 298 12.67 -11.54 22.85
CA GLU A 298 13.06 -12.78 23.55
C GLU A 298 14.16 -12.58 24.62
N ASP A 299 14.60 -11.34 24.87
CA ASP A 299 15.50 -10.97 25.97
C ASP A 299 14.74 -10.25 27.10
#